data_AF-A0A501QC95-F1
#
_entry.id   AF-A0A501QC95-F1
#
_cell.length_a   1.000
_cell.length_b   1.000
_cell.length_c   1.000
_cell.angle_alpha   90.00
_cell.angle_beta   90.00
_cell.angle_gamma   90.00
#
_symmetry.space_group_name_H-M   'P 1'
#
loop_
_entity.id
_entity.type
_entity.pdbx_description
1 polymer ?
#
loop_
_entity_poly.entity_id
_entity_poly.type
_entity_poly.pdbx_seq_one_letter_code
_entity_poly.pdbx_strand_id
1 'polypeptide(L)'
;MRKSFFVKLAFLILPILIIASIPLTKESHQSIGGGGYDLTNLYCGFFILLAIIAWILFILIHSVIFRKNRNALNDNLKLVGIGFGILFIASLILFNTWIT
;
A
#
# COMPACT_ATOMS: atom_id res chain seq x y z
N MET A 1 -13.92 -5.82 -19.48
CA MET A 1 -13.25 -5.24 -18.29
C MET A 1 -13.37 -3.72 -18.35
N ARG A 2 -13.97 -3.08 -17.34
CA ARG A 2 -14.32 -1.65 -17.38
C ARG A 2 -13.09 -0.79 -17.08
N LYS A 3 -12.84 0.26 -17.87
CA LYS A 3 -11.76 1.26 -17.66
C LYS A 3 -11.63 1.74 -16.20
N SER A 4 -12.76 1.82 -15.49
CA SER A 4 -12.83 2.15 -14.05
C SER A 4 -12.00 1.23 -13.14
N PHE A 5 -11.83 -0.05 -13.49
CA PHE A 5 -11.01 -0.99 -12.72
C PHE A 5 -9.54 -0.58 -12.72
N PHE A 6 -8.99 -0.26 -13.90
CA PHE A 6 -7.61 0.16 -14.05
C PHE A 6 -7.34 1.52 -13.42
N VAL A 7 -8.31 2.45 -13.43
CA VAL A 7 -8.17 3.74 -12.76
C VAL A 7 -8.07 3.57 -11.24
N LYS A 8 -8.91 2.71 -10.64
CA LYS A 8 -8.86 2.41 -9.20
C LYS A 8 -7.55 1.72 -8.80
N LEU A 9 -7.06 0.83 -9.66
CA LEU A 9 -5.78 0.15 -9.46
C LEU A 9 -4.60 1.12 -9.59
N ALA A 10 -4.62 2.02 -10.57
CA ALA A 10 -3.60 3.06 -10.71
C ALA A 10 -3.55 3.99 -9.48
N PHE A 11 -4.71 4.27 -8.88
CA PHE A 11 -4.81 5.04 -7.63
C PHE A 11 -4.15 4.34 -6.42
N LEU A 12 -3.97 3.01 -6.46
CA LEU A 12 -3.18 2.26 -5.47
C LEU A 12 -1.68 2.34 -5.78
N ILE A 13 -1.34 2.08 -7.04
CA ILE A 13 0.05 1.92 -7.48
C ILE A 13 0.82 3.24 -7.39
N LEU A 14 0.16 4.37 -7.69
CA LEU A 14 0.80 5.69 -7.70
C LEU A 14 1.35 6.12 -6.33
N PRO A 15 0.56 6.13 -5.23
CA PRO A 15 1.08 6.47 -3.91
C PRO A 15 2.12 5.45 -3.40
N ILE A 16 1.97 4.17 -3.73
CA ILE A 16 2.96 3.15 -3.38
C ILE A 16 4.30 3.43 -4.10
N LEU A 17 4.28 3.75 -5.40
CA LEU A 17 5.50 4.09 -6.16
C LEU A 17 6.18 5.35 -5.63
N ILE A 18 5.40 6.39 -5.31
CA ILE A 18 5.93 7.62 -4.74
C ILE A 18 6.63 7.34 -3.41
N ILE A 19 5.96 6.62 -2.49
CA ILE A 19 6.55 6.32 -1.18
C ILE A 19 7.74 5.35 -1.30
N ALA A 20 7.67 4.35 -2.19
CA ALA A 20 8.76 3.41 -2.45
C ALA A 20 9.99 4.08 -3.11
N SER A 21 9.82 5.21 -3.79
CA SER A 21 10.92 5.96 -4.39
C SER A 21 11.71 6.82 -3.38
N ILE A 22 11.16 7.06 -2.20
CA ILE A 22 11.80 7.85 -1.13
C ILE A 22 13.10 7.19 -0.59
N PRO A 23 13.15 5.88 -0.28
CA PRO A 23 14.39 5.25 0.14
C PRO A 23 15.46 5.19 -0.97
N LEU A 24 15.09 5.25 -2.25
CA LEU A 24 16.05 5.25 -3.38
C LEU A 24 16.81 6.57 -3.56
N THR A 25 16.34 7.65 -2.95
CA THR A 25 16.93 9.00 -3.09
C THR A 25 17.80 9.42 -1.91
N LYS A 26 17.87 8.61 -0.85
CA LYS A 26 18.80 8.87 0.25
C LYS A 26 20.17 8.30 -0.09
N GLU A 27 21.03 9.16 -0.62
CA GLU A 27 22.47 8.94 -0.55
C GLU A 27 22.83 8.55 0.89
N SER A 28 23.67 7.53 1.00
CA SER A 28 24.13 6.91 2.23
C SER A 28 24.80 7.93 3.15
N HIS A 29 24.04 8.62 3.99
CA HIS A 29 24.61 9.36 5.10
C HIS A 29 25.11 8.34 6.14
N GLN A 30 26.44 8.19 6.21
CA GLN A 30 27.10 7.37 7.21
C GLN A 30 26.66 7.80 8.60
N SER A 31 26.03 6.87 9.33
CA SER A 31 25.65 7.05 10.73
C SER A 31 26.92 7.11 11.59
N ILE A 32 27.37 8.32 11.93
CA ILE A 32 28.46 8.57 12.88
C ILE A 32 27.84 8.53 14.28
N GLY A 33 27.70 7.34 14.86
CA GLY A 33 27.26 7.16 16.25
C GLY A 33 26.36 5.94 16.42
N GLY A 34 26.87 4.92 17.12
CA GLY A 34 26.15 3.69 17.40
C GLY A 34 24.83 3.93 18.13
N GLY A 35 23.76 3.28 17.67
CA GLY A 35 22.46 3.21 18.35
C GLY A 35 21.31 3.95 17.66
N GLY A 36 21.54 4.65 16.55
CA GLY A 36 20.46 5.18 15.72
C GLY A 36 19.82 4.06 14.90
N TYR A 37 18.79 3.40 15.44
CA TYR A 37 17.91 2.56 14.61
C TYR A 37 17.38 3.42 13.46
N ASP A 38 17.52 2.93 12.24
CA ASP A 38 17.07 3.63 11.04
C ASP A 38 15.53 3.58 10.95
N LEU A 39 14.89 4.34 11.86
CA LEU A 39 13.44 4.49 11.97
C LEU A 39 12.85 4.99 10.65
N THR A 40 13.64 5.60 9.77
CA THR A 40 13.25 5.98 8.41
C THR A 40 12.58 4.82 7.66
N ASN A 41 13.18 3.62 7.71
CA ASN A 41 12.63 2.44 7.01
C ASN A 41 11.32 1.98 7.66
N LEU A 42 11.25 2.03 9.00
CA LEU A 42 10.03 1.70 9.74
C LEU A 42 8.89 2.68 9.41
N TYR A 43 9.18 3.98 9.41
CA TYR A 43 8.21 5.02 9.05
C TYR A 43 7.73 4.86 7.59
N CYS A 44 8.64 4.65 6.63
CA CYS A 44 8.25 4.38 5.24
C CYS A 44 7.34 3.15 5.12
N GLY A 45 7.70 2.04 5.74
CA GLY A 45 6.88 0.82 5.74
C GLY A 45 5.50 1.05 6.36
N PHE A 46 5.45 1.80 7.47
CA PHE A 46 4.20 2.16 8.13
C PHE A 46 3.30 3.05 7.26
N PHE A 47 3.86 4.05 6.57
CA PHE A 47 3.11 4.89 5.64
C PHE A 47 2.58 4.11 4.43
N ILE A 48 3.35 3.15 3.91
CA ILE A 48 2.89 2.25 2.83
C ILE A 48 1.70 1.41 3.31
N LEU A 49 1.79 0.82 4.51
CA LEU A 49 0.68 0.07 5.10
C LEU A 49 -0.56 0.95 5.28
N LEU A 50 -0.40 2.16 5.82
CA LEU A 50 -1.50 3.11 6.02
C LEU A 50 -2.16 3.50 4.69
N ALA A 51 -1.36 3.71 3.63
CA ALA A 51 -1.87 3.99 2.29
C ALA A 51 -2.68 2.82 1.71
N ILE A 52 -2.22 1.58 1.90
CA ILE A 52 -2.94 0.38 1.47
C ILE A 52 -4.27 0.25 2.23
N ILE A 53 -4.27 0.46 3.55
CA ILE A 53 -5.48 0.44 4.38
C ILE A 53 -6.49 1.50 3.91
N ALA A 54 -6.03 2.73 3.70
CA ALA A 54 -6.87 3.82 3.21
C ALA A 54 -7.47 3.51 1.83
N TRP A 55 -6.70 2.88 0.94
CA TRP A 55 -7.19 2.46 -0.37
C TRP A 55 -8.23 1.32 -0.29
N ILE A 56 -8.02 0.33 0.59
CA ILE A 56 -9.01 -0.73 0.84
C ILE A 56 -10.32 -0.13 1.34
N LEU A 57 -10.27 0.79 2.31
CA LEU A 57 -11.44 1.50 2.82
C LEU A 57 -12.15 2.29 1.73
N PHE A 58 -11.40 2.99 0.87
CA PHE A 58 -11.97 3.72 -0.25
C PHE A 58 -12.76 2.80 -1.21
N ILE A 59 -12.21 1.63 -1.53
CA ILE A 59 -12.91 0.65 -2.38
C ILE A 59 -14.12 0.03 -1.68
N LEU A 60 -14.05 -0.21 -0.37
CA LEU A 60 -15.19 -0.68 0.41
C LEU A 60 -16.33 0.35 0.39
N ILE A 61 -16.03 1.64 0.65
CA ILE A 61 -17.01 2.73 0.58
C ILE A 61 -17.62 2.81 -0.83
N HIS A 62 -16.78 2.76 -1.87
CA HIS A 62 -17.26 2.74 -3.25
C HIS A 62 -18.12 1.50 -3.54
N SER A 63 -17.82 0.34 -2.95
CA SER A 63 -18.61 -0.88 -3.10
C SER A 63 -19.99 -0.73 -2.46
N VAL A 64 -20.06 -0.10 -1.29
CA VAL A 64 -21.32 0.20 -0.57
C VAL A 64 -22.19 1.18 -1.38
N ILE A 65 -21.60 2.26 -1.89
CA ILE A 65 -22.32 3.28 -2.69
C ILE A 65 -22.89 2.67 -3.98
N PHE A 66 -22.12 1.82 -4.66
CA PHE A 66 -22.52 1.21 -5.94
C PHE A 66 -23.12 -0.20 -5.79
N ARG A 67 -23.60 -0.56 -4.59
CA ARG A 67 -24.16 -1.88 -4.28
C ARG A 67 -25.27 -2.34 -5.22
N LYS A 68 -26.01 -1.40 -5.82
CA LYS A 68 -27.11 -1.67 -6.77
C LYS A 68 -26.62 -2.34 -8.07
N ASN A 69 -25.34 -2.20 -8.43
CA ASN A 69 -24.75 -2.81 -9.62
C ASN A 69 -23.94 -4.06 -9.25
N ARG A 70 -24.56 -5.25 -9.35
CA ARG A 70 -23.94 -6.54 -8.99
C ARG A 70 -22.60 -6.81 -9.69
N ASN A 71 -22.44 -6.37 -10.94
CA ASN A 71 -21.17 -6.52 -11.66
C ASN A 71 -20.06 -5.63 -11.07
N ALA A 72 -20.41 -4.39 -10.70
CA ALA A 72 -19.45 -3.49 -10.05
C ALA A 72 -19.09 -3.97 -8.63
N LEU A 73 -20.04 -4.57 -7.91
CA LEU A 73 -19.82 -5.15 -6.58
C LEU A 73 -18.78 -6.28 -6.65
N ASN A 74 -18.93 -7.21 -7.60
CA ASN A 74 -18.04 -8.35 -7.73
C ASN A 74 -16.61 -7.92 -8.14
N ASP A 75 -16.49 -6.94 -9.05
CA ASP A 75 -15.19 -6.37 -9.43
C ASP A 75 -14.52 -5.64 -8.24
N ASN A 76 -15.29 -4.88 -7.44
CA ASN A 76 -14.77 -4.21 -6.26
C ASN A 76 -14.35 -5.20 -5.16
N LEU A 77 -15.10 -6.30 -4.96
CA LEU A 77 -14.73 -7.35 -4.00
C LEU A 77 -13.41 -8.04 -4.40
N LYS A 78 -13.19 -8.29 -5.70
CA LYS A 78 -11.90 -8.79 -6.19
C LYS A 78 -10.76 -7.81 -5.90
N LEU A 79 -10.98 -6.51 -6.12
CA LEU A 79 -10.00 -5.47 -5.77
C LEU A 79 -9.68 -5.42 -4.28
N VAL A 80 -10.69 -5.59 -3.41
CA VAL A 80 -10.49 -5.68 -1.96
C VAL A 80 -9.63 -6.90 -1.60
N GLY A 81 -9.91 -8.06 -2.19
CA GLY A 81 -9.09 -9.27 -2.00
C GLY A 81 -7.63 -9.08 -2.42
N ILE A 82 -7.39 -8.42 -3.57
CA ILE A 82 -6.05 -8.06 -4.02
C ILE A 82 -5.39 -7.09 -3.04
N GLY A 83 -6.11 -6.08 -2.55
CA GLY A 83 -5.63 -5.14 -1.55
C GLY A 83 -5.18 -5.82 -0.26
N PHE A 84 -5.98 -6.75 0.26
CA PHE A 84 -5.59 -7.56 1.43
C PHE A 84 -4.37 -8.43 1.16
N GLY A 85 -4.25 -9.03 -0.03
CA GLY A 85 -3.06 -9.77 -0.42
C GLY A 85 -1.80 -8.91 -0.44
N ILE A 86 -1.88 -7.70 -1.01
CA ILE A 86 -0.78 -6.73 -1.01
C ILE A 86 -0.44 -6.29 0.42
N LEU A 87 -1.44 -6.05 1.26
CA LEU A 87 -1.24 -5.69 2.67
C LEU A 87 -0.51 -6.81 3.44
N PHE A 88 -0.88 -8.06 3.21
CA PHE A 88 -0.24 -9.22 3.84
C PHE A 88 1.23 -9.34 3.40
N ILE A 89 1.52 -9.24 2.10
CA ILE A 89 2.88 -9.28 1.56
C ILE A 89 3.71 -8.11 2.10
N ALA A 90 3.16 -6.88 2.10
CA ALA A 90 3.84 -5.70 2.63
C ALA A 90 4.14 -5.85 4.13
N SER A 91 3.23 -6.45 4.89
CA SER A 91 3.44 -6.73 6.32
C SER A 91 4.55 -7.75 6.52
N LEU A 92 4.56 -8.84 5.75
CA LEU A 92 5.62 -9.84 5.79
C LEU A 92 6.99 -9.25 5.44
N ILE A 93 7.07 -8.42 4.40
CA ILE A 93 8.32 -7.73 4.03
C ILE A 93 8.80 -6.86 5.19
N LEU A 94 7.90 -6.06 5.78
CA LEU A 94 8.25 -5.17 6.89
C LEU A 94 8.75 -5.95 8.11
N PHE A 95 8.07 -7.03 8.51
CA PHE A 95 8.51 -7.88 9.61
C PHE A 95 9.85 -8.57 9.31
N ASN A 96 10.03 -9.09 8.09
CA ASN A 96 11.29 -9.74 7.70
C ASN A 96 12.48 -8.76 7.70
N THR A 97 12.28 -7.54 7.20
CA THR A 97 13.32 -6.49 7.23
C THR A 97 13.68 -6.00 8.63
N TRP A 98 12.86 -6.31 9.64
CA TRP A 98 13.10 -5.87 11.03
C TRP A 98 13.70 -6.98 11.91
N ILE A 99 13.54 -8.25 11.53
CA ILE A 99 14.09 -9.41 12.23
C ILE A 99 15.53 -9.73 11.77
N THR A 100 15.94 -9.22 10.60
CA THR A 100 17.29 -9.42 10.02
C THR A 100 18.20 -8.25 10.37
#